data_AF-A0A0P6X9A6-F1
#
_entry.id   AF-A0A0P6X9A6-F1
#
_cell.length_a   1.000
_cell.length_b   1.000
_cell.length_c   1.000
_cell.angle_alpha   90.00
_cell.angle_beta   90.00
_cell.angle_gamma   90.00
#
_symmetry.space_group_name_H-M   'P 1'
#
loop_
_entity.id
_entity.type
_entity.pdbx_description
1 polymer ?
#
loop_
_entity_poly.entity_id
_entity_poly.type
_entity_poly.pdbx_seq_one_letter_code
_entity_poly.pdbx_strand_id
1 'polypeptide(L)'
;MLTRTMLRWLLFASLLIVGLGSYAWQQQSFAQSPTTITNPWALRQGQATYYTATGLGNCSIPLGPNDVLFGAMNNPDYAIADYCGAFVKITGPLGSVTVQITDRCPECQTGHIDLSPQAFDRIARRVDGIVPITWQLISNPATTGKVGYHFKDGSNQWWTAVQPRNHRNAIAKFEYRMGQAPYKVAPRFIFNYFIAETGMGAGPYSFRTTDVYGNVIVDENIVLGDDVTRPGLQQFPYVAPPGSATPTPSPTPRPTVPPESLTEHVWLPYTRK
;
A
#
# COMPACT_ATOMS: atom_id res chain seq x y z
N MET A 1 28.58 -97.12 2.98
CA MET A 1 29.48 -96.71 1.89
C MET A 1 29.12 -95.26 1.54
N LEU A 2 29.87 -94.25 2.02
CA LEU A 2 31.01 -93.62 1.30
C LEU A 2 30.52 -93.05 -0.05
N THR A 3 30.51 -91.75 -0.35
CA THR A 3 31.58 -90.70 -0.30
C THR A 3 30.94 -89.33 -0.63
N ARG A 4 31.28 -88.21 0.06
CA ARG A 4 32.20 -87.10 -0.37
C ARG A 4 31.91 -86.57 -1.79
N THR A 5 31.83 -85.28 -2.17
CA THR A 5 32.37 -83.97 -1.75
C THR A 5 31.84 -82.96 -2.80
N MET A 6 31.44 -81.72 -2.53
CA MET A 6 32.23 -80.46 -2.64
C MET A 6 31.21 -79.31 -2.41
N LEU A 7 31.33 -78.43 -1.42
CA LEU A 7 32.28 -77.34 -1.15
C LEU A 7 31.92 -75.99 -1.84
N ARG A 8 31.48 -75.03 -0.99
CA ARG A 8 31.55 -73.54 -1.09
C ARG A 8 30.82 -72.90 -2.27
N TRP A 9 29.96 -71.88 -2.08
CA TRP A 9 30.36 -70.51 -1.75
C TRP A 9 29.44 -69.81 -0.73
N LEU A 10 30.08 -68.94 0.05
CA LEU A 10 29.62 -68.10 1.15
C LEU A 10 29.15 -66.72 0.65
N LEU A 11 28.20 -66.12 1.38
CA LEU A 11 27.94 -64.65 1.58
C LEU A 11 27.43 -63.89 0.33
N PHE A 12 26.32 -63.14 0.38
CA PHE A 12 26.09 -61.97 1.22
C PHE A 12 24.60 -61.72 1.47
N ALA A 13 24.26 -61.42 2.72
CA ALA A 13 23.06 -60.70 3.09
C ALA A 13 23.23 -59.21 2.79
N SER A 14 22.21 -58.57 2.23
CA SER A 14 22.03 -57.12 2.39
C SER A 14 20.56 -56.77 2.28
N LEU A 15 19.99 -56.44 3.45
CA LEU A 15 18.77 -55.66 3.65
C LEU A 15 18.70 -54.49 2.68
N LEU A 16 17.59 -54.37 1.95
CA LEU A 16 17.14 -53.10 1.39
C LEU A 16 15.87 -52.70 2.14
N ILE A 17 16.08 -52.05 3.28
CA ILE A 17 15.09 -51.16 3.89
C ILE A 17 14.96 -49.99 2.93
N VAL A 18 13.93 -50.01 2.09
CA VAL A 18 13.51 -48.83 1.34
C VAL A 18 12.88 -47.90 2.37
N GLY A 19 13.69 -47.00 2.89
CA GLY A 19 13.23 -45.89 3.72
C GLY A 19 12.20 -45.11 2.94
N LEU A 20 10.95 -45.13 3.40
CA LEU A 20 9.97 -44.11 3.10
C LEU A 20 10.44 -42.83 3.80
N GLY A 21 11.49 -42.23 3.23
CA GLY A 21 11.88 -40.87 3.54
C GLY A 21 10.72 -39.99 3.15
N SER A 22 10.06 -39.45 4.16
CA SER A 22 9.05 -38.41 4.04
C SER A 22 9.60 -37.36 3.08
N TYR A 23 9.03 -37.29 1.88
CA TYR A 23 9.12 -36.10 1.05
C TYR A 23 8.37 -35.01 1.81
N ALA A 24 9.04 -34.41 2.79
CA ALA A 24 8.72 -33.09 3.24
C ALA A 24 8.93 -32.22 2.01
N TRP A 25 7.86 -32.05 1.24
CA TRP A 25 7.72 -30.94 0.33
C TRP A 25 7.96 -29.72 1.18
N GLN A 26 9.19 -29.21 1.11
CA GLN A 26 9.52 -27.88 1.57
C GLN A 26 8.71 -26.99 0.63
N GLN A 27 7.45 -26.77 1.00
CA GLN A 27 6.66 -25.70 0.44
C GLN A 27 7.48 -24.46 0.74
N GLN A 28 8.16 -23.99 -0.29
CA GLN A 28 8.88 -22.74 -0.24
C GLN A 28 7.78 -21.71 -0.06
N SER A 29 7.56 -21.36 1.20
CA SER A 29 6.61 -20.34 1.59
C SER A 29 7.03 -19.07 0.85
N PHE A 30 6.35 -18.74 -0.25
CA PHE A 30 6.36 -17.37 -0.79
C PHE A 30 5.66 -16.39 0.17
N ALA A 31 5.26 -16.87 1.36
CA ALA A 31 4.75 -16.06 2.44
C ALA A 31 5.86 -15.17 3.02
N GLN A 32 5.66 -13.87 2.82
CA GLN A 32 6.25 -12.76 3.58
C GLN A 32 7.70 -12.43 3.25
N SER A 33 7.92 -11.68 2.17
CA SER A 33 8.93 -10.64 2.29
C SER A 33 8.32 -9.51 3.14
N PRO A 34 8.90 -9.16 4.30
CA PRO A 34 8.57 -7.90 4.95
C PRO A 34 8.79 -6.77 3.95
N THR A 35 8.02 -5.68 4.07
CA THR A 35 8.21 -4.50 3.22
C THR A 35 9.70 -4.11 3.20
N THR A 36 10.21 -3.81 2.01
CA THR A 36 11.59 -3.38 1.80
C THR A 36 11.81 -1.94 2.24
N ILE A 37 10.74 -1.21 2.58
CA ILE A 37 10.78 0.15 3.12
C ILE A 37 11.23 0.09 4.60
N THR A 38 12.54 -0.02 4.81
CA THR A 38 13.15 -0.05 6.14
C THR A 38 13.26 1.34 6.78
N ASN A 39 13.39 2.38 5.96
CA ASN A 39 13.36 3.77 6.39
C ASN A 39 12.41 4.56 5.49
N PRO A 40 11.14 4.77 5.89
CA PRO A 40 10.17 5.53 5.11
C PRO A 40 10.53 7.02 5.01
N TRP A 41 11.51 7.49 5.78
CA TRP A 41 11.98 8.88 5.75
C TRP A 41 13.27 9.07 4.95
N ALA A 42 13.80 8.01 4.33
CA ALA A 42 15.02 8.12 3.54
C ALA A 42 14.82 9.09 2.37
N LEU A 43 15.64 10.15 2.31
CA LEU A 43 15.78 10.98 1.13
C LEU A 43 16.64 10.24 0.11
N ARG A 44 16.09 10.01 -1.08
CA ARG A 44 16.75 9.28 -2.16
C ARG A 44 17.11 10.23 -3.28
N GLN A 45 18.18 9.89 -4.00
CA GLN A 45 18.61 10.59 -5.20
C GLN A 45 18.30 9.71 -6.42
N GLY A 46 18.08 10.36 -7.55
CA GLY A 46 17.89 9.67 -8.82
C GLY A 46 17.63 10.66 -9.94
N GLN A 47 16.87 10.20 -10.92
CA GLN A 47 16.51 11.00 -12.09
C GLN A 47 15.01 10.85 -12.38
N ALA A 48 14.46 11.81 -13.12
CA ALA A 48 13.10 11.74 -13.63
C ALA A 48 13.09 11.86 -15.15
N THR A 49 12.19 11.11 -15.76
CA THR A 49 11.71 11.26 -17.14
C THR A 49 10.19 11.42 -17.10
N TYR A 50 9.53 11.38 -18.26
CA TYR A 50 8.08 11.33 -18.31
C TYR A 50 7.53 10.34 -19.35
N TYR A 51 6.33 9.83 -19.07
CA TYR A 51 5.59 8.91 -19.94
C TYR A 51 4.09 9.20 -19.93
N THR A 52 3.37 8.69 -20.93
CA THR A 52 1.90 8.70 -20.93
C THR A 52 1.40 7.34 -20.46
N ALA A 53 0.63 7.33 -19.38
CA ALA A 53 0.04 6.10 -18.87
C ALA A 53 -0.98 5.50 -19.84
N THR A 54 -0.98 4.18 -19.93
CA THR A 54 -2.02 3.39 -20.61
C THR A 54 -2.49 2.29 -19.66
N GLY A 55 -3.81 2.11 -19.54
CA GLY A 55 -4.37 1.09 -18.63
C GLY A 55 -4.20 1.43 -17.14
N LEU A 56 -4.05 0.40 -16.31
CA LEU A 56 -4.05 0.50 -14.84
C LEU A 56 -2.64 0.59 -14.21
N GLY A 57 -1.59 0.52 -15.04
CA GLY A 57 -0.23 0.29 -14.60
C GLY A 57 -0.06 -1.05 -13.85
N ASN A 58 1.18 -1.33 -13.45
CA ASN A 58 1.52 -2.53 -12.71
C ASN A 58 0.91 -2.55 -11.30
N CYS A 59 0.60 -1.38 -10.71
CA CYS A 59 -0.11 -1.34 -9.41
C CYS A 59 -1.59 -1.70 -9.52
N SER A 60 -2.16 -1.89 -10.72
CA SER A 60 -3.58 -2.20 -10.92
C SER A 60 -4.53 -1.17 -10.26
N ILE A 61 -4.13 0.11 -10.26
CA ILE A 61 -4.93 1.21 -9.70
C ILE A 61 -5.52 1.99 -10.88
N PRO A 62 -6.86 2.13 -10.97
CA PRO A 62 -7.44 2.95 -12.01
C PRO A 62 -7.09 4.42 -11.78
N LEU A 63 -6.63 5.08 -12.83
CA LEU A 63 -6.47 6.54 -12.85
C LEU A 63 -7.81 7.16 -13.26
N GLY A 64 -8.40 7.95 -12.38
CA GLY A 64 -9.54 8.77 -12.70
C GLY A 64 -9.18 9.93 -13.63
N PRO A 65 -10.17 10.63 -14.21
CA PRO A 65 -9.93 11.76 -15.12
C PRO A 65 -9.09 12.90 -14.53
N ASN A 66 -9.05 13.01 -13.20
CA ASN A 66 -8.33 14.04 -12.47
C ASN A 66 -7.00 13.54 -11.87
N ASP A 67 -6.69 12.25 -11.99
CA ASP A 67 -5.49 11.65 -11.43
C ASP A 67 -4.31 11.85 -12.38
N VAL A 68 -3.89 13.12 -12.50
CA VAL A 68 -2.87 13.56 -13.46
C VAL A 68 -1.46 13.62 -12.88
N LEU A 69 -1.30 13.36 -11.57
CA LEU A 69 -0.01 13.43 -10.87
C LEU A 69 0.38 12.04 -10.37
N PHE A 70 0.91 11.24 -11.29
CA PHE A 70 1.39 9.87 -11.01
C PHE A 70 2.84 9.67 -11.46
N GLY A 71 3.43 8.55 -11.02
CA GLY A 71 4.74 8.09 -11.46
C GLY A 71 4.90 6.57 -11.42
N ALA A 72 5.87 6.09 -12.21
CA ALA A 72 6.30 4.70 -12.27
C ALA A 72 7.69 4.55 -11.62
N MET A 73 7.87 3.55 -10.77
CA MET A 73 9.15 3.31 -10.09
C MET A 73 9.98 2.23 -10.79
N ASN A 74 11.31 2.38 -10.75
CA ASN A 74 12.25 1.32 -11.12
C ASN A 74 12.04 0.02 -10.33
N ASN A 75 12.51 -1.10 -10.87
CA ASN A 75 12.36 -2.43 -10.24
C ASN A 75 12.88 -2.50 -8.78
N PRO A 76 14.12 -2.06 -8.47
CA PRO A 76 14.63 -2.09 -7.10
C PRO A 76 13.77 -1.34 -6.07
N ASP A 77 13.36 -0.10 -6.38
CA ASP A 77 12.55 0.70 -5.45
C ASP A 77 11.08 0.25 -5.42
N TYR A 78 10.54 -0.23 -6.55
CA TYR A 78 9.19 -0.81 -6.63
C TYR A 78 9.06 -2.08 -5.77
N ALA A 79 10.12 -2.87 -5.71
CA ALA A 79 10.19 -4.17 -5.02
C ALA A 79 9.02 -5.08 -5.41
N ILE A 80 8.15 -5.44 -4.46
CA ILE A 80 6.96 -6.27 -4.70
C ILE A 80 5.67 -5.46 -4.63
N ALA A 81 5.67 -4.25 -5.22
CA ALA A 81 4.61 -3.26 -5.13
C ALA A 81 4.56 -2.53 -3.77
N ASP A 82 5.72 -2.27 -3.18
CA ASP A 82 5.84 -1.70 -1.83
C ASP A 82 5.28 -0.27 -1.73
N TYR A 83 5.46 0.50 -2.79
CA TYR A 83 5.03 1.91 -2.89
C TYR A 83 3.69 2.10 -3.60
N CYS A 84 3.09 1.04 -4.15
CA CYS A 84 1.86 1.18 -4.93
C CYS A 84 0.74 1.84 -4.13
N GLY A 85 0.11 2.84 -4.74
CA GLY A 85 -0.93 3.66 -4.13
C GLY A 85 -0.44 4.70 -3.12
N ALA A 86 0.82 4.61 -2.66
CA ALA A 86 1.44 5.58 -1.78
C ALA A 86 1.92 6.82 -2.54
N PHE A 87 2.32 7.84 -1.79
CA PHE A 87 2.73 9.13 -2.33
C PHE A 87 4.21 9.41 -2.05
N VAL A 88 4.89 9.95 -3.05
CA VAL A 88 6.25 10.47 -2.89
C VAL A 88 6.29 11.96 -3.22
N LYS A 89 7.07 12.71 -2.45
CA LYS A 89 7.44 14.08 -2.79
C LYS A 89 8.74 14.05 -3.57
N ILE A 90 8.72 14.64 -4.76
CA ILE A 90 9.85 14.70 -5.69
C ILE A 90 10.26 16.17 -5.81
N THR A 91 11.56 16.43 -5.80
CA THR A 91 12.14 17.76 -6.02
C THR A 91 13.14 17.69 -7.16
N GLY A 92 12.89 18.49 -8.20
CA GLY A 92 13.78 18.66 -9.34
C GLY A 92 14.24 20.11 -9.50
N PRO A 93 14.84 20.47 -10.65
CA PRO A 93 15.47 21.77 -10.86
C PRO A 93 14.56 22.99 -10.69
N LEU A 94 13.26 22.88 -11.00
CA LEU A 94 12.32 24.00 -11.00
C LEU A 94 11.34 24.00 -9.83
N GLY A 95 11.29 22.94 -9.04
CA GLY A 95 10.33 22.84 -7.95
C GLY A 95 10.12 21.44 -7.42
N SER A 96 9.02 21.28 -6.70
CA SER A 96 8.60 20.00 -6.13
C SER A 96 7.19 19.62 -6.51
N VAL A 97 6.92 18.33 -6.56
CA VAL A 97 5.60 17.75 -6.81
C VAL A 97 5.37 16.56 -5.90
N THR A 98 4.12 16.32 -5.51
CA THR A 98 3.70 15.08 -4.87
C THR A 98 2.99 14.24 -5.91
N VAL A 99 3.40 12.98 -6.08
CA VAL A 99 2.79 12.05 -7.03
C VAL A 99 2.37 10.77 -6.34
N GLN A 100 1.32 10.14 -6.85
CA GLN A 100 0.97 8.78 -6.47
C GLN A 100 1.77 7.78 -7.30
N ILE A 101 2.26 6.71 -6.68
CA ILE A 101 2.92 5.63 -7.42
C ILE A 101 1.88 4.63 -7.90
N THR A 102 1.76 4.52 -9.21
CA THR A 102 0.71 3.71 -9.87
C THR A 102 1.27 2.69 -10.85
N ASP A 103 2.56 2.74 -11.14
CA ASP A 103 3.17 1.86 -12.11
C ASP A 103 4.63 1.51 -11.77
N ARG A 104 5.20 0.64 -12.61
CA ARG A 104 6.57 0.17 -12.56
C ARG A 104 7.22 0.45 -13.91
N CYS A 105 8.46 0.93 -13.89
CA CYS A 105 9.33 1.12 -15.04
C CYS A 105 10.48 0.10 -14.96
N PRO A 106 10.35 -1.09 -15.56
CA PRO A 106 11.36 -2.15 -15.42
C PRO A 106 12.76 -1.80 -15.92
N GLU A 107 12.83 -0.92 -16.93
CA GLU A 107 14.05 -0.45 -17.59
C GLU A 107 14.73 0.71 -16.86
N CYS A 108 14.03 1.36 -15.93
CA CYS A 108 14.55 2.48 -15.17
C CYS A 108 15.64 2.03 -14.17
N GLN A 109 16.65 2.89 -13.97
CA GLN A 109 17.71 2.64 -12.99
C GLN A 109 17.23 2.87 -11.55
N THR A 110 17.96 2.35 -10.55
CA THR A 110 17.67 2.62 -9.13
C THR A 110 17.57 4.12 -8.85
N GLY A 111 16.57 4.54 -8.08
CA GLY A 111 16.28 5.94 -7.78
C GLY A 111 15.50 6.69 -8.88
N HIS A 112 15.35 6.13 -10.09
CA HIS A 112 14.62 6.77 -11.19
C HIS A 112 13.10 6.60 -11.00
N ILE A 113 12.36 7.71 -11.15
CA ILE A 113 10.90 7.75 -11.22
C ILE A 113 10.47 8.35 -12.56
N ASP A 114 9.69 7.60 -13.34
CA ASP A 114 9.14 8.07 -14.61
C ASP A 114 7.76 8.71 -14.39
N LEU A 115 7.61 10.00 -14.71
CA LEU A 115 6.47 10.80 -14.27
C LEU A 115 5.39 10.94 -15.34
N SER A 116 4.16 11.20 -14.92
CA SER A 116 3.19 11.85 -15.80
C SER A 116 3.74 13.18 -16.35
N PRO A 117 3.39 13.61 -17.58
CA PRO A 117 3.89 14.85 -18.14
C PRO A 117 3.52 16.07 -17.28
N GLN A 118 2.32 16.05 -16.69
CA GLN A 118 1.83 17.11 -15.80
C GLN A 118 2.62 17.18 -14.50
N ALA A 119 3.09 16.05 -13.96
CA ALA A 119 3.98 16.06 -12.79
C ALA A 119 5.40 16.51 -13.16
N PHE A 120 5.91 16.07 -14.32
CA PHE A 120 7.22 16.50 -14.81
C PHE A 120 7.30 18.02 -15.01
N ASP A 121 6.25 18.62 -15.57
CA ASP A 121 6.14 20.07 -15.76
C ASP A 121 6.23 20.89 -14.45
N ARG A 122 6.00 20.26 -13.30
CA ARG A 122 6.14 20.92 -11.99
C ARG A 122 7.58 20.98 -11.49
N ILE A 123 8.47 20.17 -12.06
CA ILE A 123 9.85 20.03 -11.58
C ILE A 123 10.90 20.36 -12.64
N ALA A 124 10.56 20.34 -13.93
CA ALA A 124 11.46 20.57 -15.05
C ALA A 124 10.70 20.97 -16.33
N ARG A 125 11.42 21.43 -17.36
CA ARG A 125 10.82 21.65 -18.69
C ARG A 125 10.92 20.35 -19.48
N ARG A 126 9.87 19.98 -20.22
CA ARG A 126 9.88 18.73 -21.03
C ARG A 126 11.06 18.59 -22.00
N VAL A 127 11.58 19.72 -22.50
CA VAL A 127 12.76 19.76 -23.39
C VAL A 127 14.04 19.28 -22.71
N ASP A 128 14.13 19.37 -21.39
CA ASP A 128 15.28 18.88 -20.63
C ASP A 128 15.32 17.32 -20.66
N GLY A 129 14.17 16.67 -20.90
CA GLY A 129 14.04 15.22 -21.14
C GLY A 129 14.25 14.37 -19.90
N ILE A 130 15.45 14.43 -19.34
CA ILE A 130 15.87 13.74 -18.13
C ILE A 130 16.52 14.73 -17.16
N VAL A 131 16.11 14.72 -15.90
CA VAL A 131 16.61 15.65 -14.90
C VAL A 131 16.98 14.95 -13.60
N PRO A 132 18.00 15.43 -12.86
CA PRO A 132 18.30 14.92 -11.53
C PRO A 132 17.17 15.30 -10.57
N ILE A 133 16.81 14.38 -9.68
CA ILE A 133 15.81 14.58 -8.64
C ILE A 133 16.28 14.07 -7.28
N THR A 134 15.64 14.59 -6.24
CA THR A 134 15.54 13.90 -4.96
C THR A 134 14.10 13.52 -4.70
N TRP A 135 13.87 12.45 -3.97
CA TRP A 135 12.51 12.05 -3.59
C TRP A 135 12.45 11.35 -2.23
N GLN A 136 11.28 11.44 -1.61
CA GLN A 136 11.00 10.86 -0.30
C GLN A 136 9.56 10.35 -0.27
N LEU A 137 9.32 9.21 0.37
CA LEU A 137 7.97 8.78 0.72
C LEU A 137 7.35 9.77 1.70
N ILE A 138 6.07 10.10 1.51
CA ILE A 138 5.35 11.00 2.41
C ILE A 138 4.03 10.36 2.87
N SER A 139 3.62 10.71 4.09
CA SER A 139 2.23 10.66 4.48
C SER A 139 1.52 11.84 3.81
N ASN A 140 0.70 11.61 2.79
CA ASN A 140 0.11 12.71 2.03
C ASN A 140 -0.99 13.42 2.85
N PRO A 141 -0.83 14.69 3.28
CA PRO A 141 -1.85 15.37 4.07
C PRO A 141 -3.15 15.61 3.28
N ALA A 142 -3.06 15.71 1.95
CA ALA A 142 -4.21 15.96 1.08
C ALA A 142 -5.11 14.74 0.87
N THR A 143 -4.72 13.53 1.33
CA THR A 143 -5.58 12.35 1.25
C THR A 143 -6.85 12.56 2.09
N THR A 144 -7.99 12.47 1.42
CA THR A 144 -9.32 12.54 2.04
C THR A 144 -10.07 11.23 1.86
N GLY A 145 -11.11 11.01 2.68
CA GLY A 145 -11.89 9.78 2.64
C GLY A 145 -11.19 8.60 3.33
N LYS A 146 -11.87 7.46 3.30
CA LYS A 146 -11.48 6.23 4.01
C LYS A 146 -10.75 5.28 3.08
N VAL A 147 -10.02 4.35 3.66
CA VAL A 147 -9.48 3.19 2.93
C VAL A 147 -10.65 2.40 2.34
N GLY A 148 -10.50 1.96 1.09
CA GLY A 148 -11.43 1.03 0.44
C GLY A 148 -10.72 -0.29 0.15
N TYR A 149 -11.48 -1.37 0.05
CA TYR A 149 -10.97 -2.71 -0.22
C TYR A 149 -11.54 -3.21 -1.53
N HIS A 150 -10.73 -3.19 -2.58
CA HIS A 150 -11.14 -3.70 -3.87
C HIS A 150 -10.83 -5.19 -3.98
N PHE A 151 -11.89 -5.98 -4.16
CA PHE A 151 -11.79 -7.39 -4.47
C PHE A 151 -11.50 -7.54 -5.95
N LYS A 152 -10.45 -8.29 -6.29
CA LYS A 152 -10.11 -8.56 -7.68
C LYS A 152 -11.21 -9.42 -8.32
N ASP A 153 -11.45 -9.22 -9.62
CA ASP A 153 -12.12 -10.20 -10.48
C ASP A 153 -11.60 -11.63 -10.23
N GLY A 154 -12.56 -12.55 -10.05
CA GLY A 154 -12.38 -13.95 -9.69
C GLY A 154 -12.34 -14.24 -8.19
N SER A 155 -12.43 -13.21 -7.33
CA SER A 155 -12.40 -13.41 -5.88
C SER A 155 -13.65 -14.14 -5.38
N ASN A 156 -13.43 -15.18 -4.61
CA ASN A 156 -14.45 -16.02 -4.01
C ASN A 156 -13.96 -16.59 -2.66
N GLN A 157 -14.74 -17.47 -2.03
CA GLN A 157 -14.40 -18.01 -0.71
C GLN A 157 -13.21 -18.98 -0.69
N TRP A 158 -12.82 -19.53 -1.85
CA TRP A 158 -11.73 -20.51 -2.00
C TRP A 158 -10.45 -19.90 -2.59
N TRP A 159 -10.54 -18.72 -3.18
CA TRP A 159 -9.41 -17.90 -3.60
C TRP A 159 -9.80 -16.43 -3.51
N THR A 160 -9.04 -15.60 -2.81
CA THR A 160 -9.42 -14.21 -2.60
C THR A 160 -8.22 -13.28 -2.75
N ALA A 161 -8.37 -12.24 -3.57
CA ALA A 161 -7.37 -11.19 -3.75
C ALA A 161 -7.97 -9.83 -3.42
N VAL A 162 -7.34 -9.11 -2.49
CA VAL A 162 -7.82 -7.81 -2.03
C VAL A 162 -6.73 -6.75 -2.19
N GLN A 163 -7.11 -5.59 -2.73
CA GLN A 163 -6.26 -4.41 -2.84
C GLN A 163 -6.84 -3.30 -1.94
N PRO A 164 -6.13 -2.92 -0.85
CA PRO A 164 -6.39 -1.67 -0.16
C PRO A 164 -6.16 -0.49 -1.12
N ARG A 165 -7.12 0.44 -1.18
CA ARG A 165 -7.09 1.65 -2.01
C ARG A 165 -7.34 2.88 -1.15
N ASN A 166 -6.96 4.05 -1.67
CA ASN A 166 -7.10 5.34 -0.99
C ASN A 166 -6.47 5.36 0.41
N HIS A 167 -5.32 4.71 0.59
CA HIS A 167 -4.58 4.74 1.86
C HIS A 167 -3.59 5.91 1.85
N ARG A 168 -3.53 6.66 2.96
CA ARG A 168 -2.65 7.83 3.10
C ARG A 168 -1.17 7.47 3.05
N ASN A 169 -0.84 6.33 3.65
CA ASN A 169 0.53 5.86 3.87
C ASN A 169 0.76 4.57 3.08
N ALA A 170 2.00 4.26 2.73
CA ALA A 170 2.33 2.98 2.10
C ALA A 170 1.91 1.82 3.04
N ILE A 171 1.25 0.81 2.48
CA ILE A 171 0.88 -0.37 3.24
C ILE A 171 2.15 -1.19 3.47
N ALA A 172 2.33 -1.74 4.66
CA ALA A 172 3.38 -2.70 4.98
C ALA A 172 2.83 -4.12 5.02
N LYS A 173 1.68 -4.31 5.67
CA LYS A 173 1.10 -5.62 5.94
C LYS A 173 -0.42 -5.59 5.83
N PHE A 174 -1.00 -6.68 5.33
CA PHE A 174 -2.44 -6.90 5.28
C PHE A 174 -2.78 -8.25 5.89
N GLU A 175 -3.73 -8.23 6.82
CA GLU A 175 -4.18 -9.40 7.58
C GLU A 175 -5.71 -9.47 7.56
N TYR A 176 -6.23 -10.69 7.62
CA TYR A 176 -7.67 -10.94 7.62
C TYR A 176 -8.03 -11.99 8.67
N ARG A 177 -9.28 -11.94 9.15
CA ARG A 177 -9.91 -13.01 9.93
C ARG A 177 -11.41 -13.07 9.65
N MET A 178 -12.02 -14.21 9.99
CA MET A 178 -13.48 -14.35 10.09
C MET A 178 -13.87 -14.61 11.54
N GLY A 179 -14.88 -13.91 12.02
CA GLY A 179 -15.32 -14.00 13.41
C GLY A 179 -14.18 -13.78 14.40
N GLN A 180 -14.04 -14.67 15.38
CA GLN A 180 -13.01 -14.60 16.42
C GLN A 180 -11.74 -15.40 16.09
N ALA A 181 -11.57 -15.85 14.84
CA ALA A 181 -10.37 -16.55 14.42
C ALA A 181 -9.12 -15.66 14.56
N PRO A 182 -7.92 -16.25 14.74
CA PRO A 182 -6.68 -15.49 14.68
C PRO A 182 -6.50 -14.86 13.30
N TYR A 183 -5.86 -13.70 13.27
CA TYR A 183 -5.49 -13.03 12.03
C TYR A 183 -4.50 -13.87 11.23
N LYS A 184 -4.77 -14.00 9.94
CA LYS A 184 -3.86 -14.56 8.94
C LYS A 184 -3.28 -13.44 8.10
N VAL A 185 -2.00 -13.51 7.79
CA VAL A 185 -1.35 -12.58 6.86
C VAL A 185 -1.66 -13.02 5.43
N ALA A 186 -2.11 -12.11 4.59
CA ALA A 186 -2.16 -12.34 3.15
C ALA A 186 -0.88 -11.77 2.51
N PRO A 187 -0.08 -12.58 1.78
CA PRO A 187 1.10 -12.08 1.07
C PRO A 187 0.73 -11.08 -0.03
N ARG A 188 1.59 -10.05 -0.21
CA ARG A 188 1.51 -9.09 -1.31
C ARG A 188 2.14 -9.68 -2.57
N PHE A 189 1.52 -9.41 -3.71
CA PHE A 189 2.05 -9.74 -5.02
C PHE A 189 2.43 -8.48 -5.79
N ILE A 190 3.29 -8.67 -6.80
CA ILE A 190 3.93 -7.60 -7.58
C ILE A 190 2.95 -6.68 -8.31
N PHE A 191 1.68 -7.05 -8.42
CA PHE A 191 0.61 -6.24 -9.02
C PHE A 191 -0.32 -5.57 -7.98
N ASN A 192 0.19 -5.41 -6.74
CA ASN A 192 -0.46 -4.71 -5.63
C ASN A 192 -1.77 -5.34 -5.13
N TYR A 193 -1.86 -6.67 -5.10
CA TYR A 193 -2.91 -7.39 -4.39
C TYR A 193 -2.33 -8.23 -3.27
N PHE A 194 -3.10 -8.36 -2.20
CA PHE A 194 -2.85 -9.29 -1.11
C PHE A 194 -3.73 -10.52 -1.30
N ILE A 195 -3.13 -11.69 -1.45
CA ILE A 195 -3.82 -12.89 -1.93
C ILE A 195 -3.81 -13.98 -0.87
N ALA A 196 -4.99 -14.56 -0.62
CA ALA A 196 -5.14 -15.83 0.07
C ALA A 196 -5.44 -16.92 -0.98
N GLU A 197 -4.45 -17.73 -1.32
CA GLU A 197 -4.58 -18.78 -2.35
C GLU A 197 -5.59 -19.88 -1.97
N THR A 198 -5.79 -20.10 -0.67
CA THR A 198 -6.80 -21.02 -0.11
C THR A 198 -8.10 -20.31 0.26
N GLY A 199 -8.24 -19.04 -0.13
CA GLY A 199 -9.39 -18.19 0.12
C GLY A 199 -9.47 -17.64 1.53
N MET A 200 -10.19 -16.54 1.67
CA MET A 200 -10.48 -15.94 2.98
C MET A 200 -11.75 -16.51 3.63
N GLY A 201 -12.50 -17.39 2.94
CA GLY A 201 -13.80 -17.93 3.35
C GLY A 201 -14.98 -17.07 2.89
N ALA A 202 -16.21 -17.36 3.35
CA ALA A 202 -17.43 -16.67 2.90
C ALA A 202 -17.55 -15.22 3.40
N GLY A 203 -16.77 -14.84 4.42
CA GLY A 203 -16.92 -13.56 5.12
C GLY A 203 -18.17 -13.53 6.02
N PRO A 204 -18.52 -12.35 6.55
CA PRO A 204 -17.76 -11.11 6.45
C PRO A 204 -16.40 -11.18 7.16
N TYR A 205 -15.47 -10.32 6.77
CA TYR A 205 -14.12 -10.29 7.28
C TYR A 205 -13.88 -9.11 8.23
N SER A 206 -12.94 -9.28 9.15
CA SER A 206 -12.18 -8.16 9.71
C SER A 206 -10.85 -8.06 8.97
N PHE A 207 -10.56 -6.91 8.38
CA PHE A 207 -9.28 -6.61 7.77
C PHE A 207 -8.44 -5.74 8.70
N ARG A 208 -7.22 -6.19 8.99
CA ARG A 208 -6.23 -5.44 9.76
C ARG A 208 -5.11 -5.04 8.80
N THR A 209 -4.96 -3.74 8.60
CA THR A 209 -3.96 -3.19 7.69
C THR A 209 -2.94 -2.39 8.48
N THR A 210 -1.65 -2.63 8.24
CA THR A 210 -0.54 -1.93 8.89
C THR A 210 0.21 -1.11 7.86
N ASP A 211 0.48 0.17 8.14
CA ASP A 211 1.32 1.02 7.30
C ASP A 211 2.82 0.89 7.63
N VAL A 212 3.68 1.47 6.79
CA VAL A 212 5.14 1.48 6.97
C VAL A 212 5.62 2.28 8.18
N TYR A 213 4.74 3.04 8.84
CA TYR A 213 5.04 3.78 10.07
C TYR A 213 4.62 3.01 11.33
N GLY A 214 4.03 1.81 11.17
CA GLY A 214 3.59 0.95 12.26
C GLY A 214 2.16 1.23 12.74
N ASN A 215 1.44 2.16 12.12
CA ASN A 215 0.03 2.38 12.45
C ASN A 215 -0.81 1.23 11.95
N VAL A 216 -1.86 0.90 12.70
CA VAL A 216 -2.78 -0.21 12.38
C VAL A 216 -4.20 0.31 12.33
N ILE A 217 -4.92 -0.01 11.25
CA ILE A 217 -6.37 0.14 11.16
C ILE A 217 -7.03 -1.24 11.12
N VAL A 218 -8.24 -1.33 11.66
CA VAL A 218 -9.07 -2.53 11.62
C VAL A 218 -10.45 -2.17 11.12
N ASP A 219 -10.83 -2.69 9.96
CA ASP A 219 -12.16 -2.51 9.39
C ASP A 219 -12.91 -3.84 9.44
N GLU A 220 -14.13 -3.81 10.00
CA GLU A 220 -14.95 -5.00 10.24
C GLU A 220 -16.15 -5.03 9.29
N ASN A 221 -16.81 -6.19 9.24
CA ASN A 221 -18.01 -6.44 8.44
C ASN A 221 -17.79 -6.24 6.93
N ILE A 222 -16.56 -6.47 6.45
CA ILE A 222 -16.27 -6.39 5.02
C ILE A 222 -16.79 -7.64 4.34
N VAL A 223 -17.83 -7.49 3.52
CA VAL A 223 -18.44 -8.61 2.80
C VAL A 223 -17.60 -8.98 1.58
N LEU A 224 -17.57 -10.27 1.25
CA LEU A 224 -16.98 -10.79 0.02
C LEU A 224 -17.55 -10.07 -1.21
N GLY A 225 -16.74 -9.98 -2.26
CA GLY A 225 -17.12 -9.41 -3.54
C GLY A 225 -16.27 -9.96 -4.67
N ASP A 226 -16.73 -9.69 -5.88
CA ASP A 226 -16.06 -10.00 -7.14
C ASP A 226 -16.03 -8.73 -7.98
N ASP A 227 -14.85 -8.31 -8.41
CA ASP A 227 -14.57 -7.03 -9.08
C ASP A 227 -15.29 -5.81 -8.46
N VAL A 228 -15.21 -5.67 -7.13
CA VAL A 228 -15.96 -4.63 -6.40
C VAL A 228 -15.16 -4.04 -5.25
N THR A 229 -15.30 -2.73 -5.05
CA THR A 229 -14.73 -2.02 -3.90
C THR A 229 -15.72 -1.98 -2.75
N ARG A 230 -15.31 -2.46 -1.58
CA ARG A 230 -16.03 -2.30 -0.31
C ARG A 230 -15.46 -1.13 0.47
N PRO A 231 -16.30 -0.23 1.01
CA PRO A 231 -15.81 0.86 1.83
C PRO A 231 -15.28 0.33 3.17
N GLY A 232 -14.12 0.83 3.60
CA GLY A 232 -13.65 0.70 4.97
C GLY A 232 -14.27 1.75 5.88
N LEU A 233 -13.85 1.78 7.15
CA LEU A 233 -14.36 2.70 8.16
C LEU A 233 -13.35 3.80 8.49
N GLN A 234 -12.06 3.57 8.22
CA GLN A 234 -10.97 4.38 8.74
C GLN A 234 -9.98 4.86 7.66
N GLN A 235 -9.12 5.78 8.05
CA GLN A 235 -7.96 6.23 7.29
C GLN A 235 -6.75 6.22 8.23
N PHE A 236 -5.56 5.95 7.69
CA PHE A 236 -4.34 6.06 8.48
C PHE A 236 -4.13 7.51 8.96
N PRO A 237 -3.57 7.69 10.17
CA PRO A 237 -3.22 9.01 10.65
C PRO A 237 -2.16 9.64 9.72
N TYR A 238 -2.17 10.97 9.68
CA TYR A 238 -1.04 11.70 9.11
C TYR A 238 0.19 11.50 9.97
N VAL A 239 1.33 11.21 9.33
CA VAL A 239 2.62 11.08 10.00
C VAL A 239 3.57 12.12 9.43
N ALA A 240 4.00 13.05 10.28
CA ALA A 240 4.91 14.11 9.87
C ALA A 240 6.35 13.59 9.80
N PRO A 241 7.20 14.10 8.87
CA PRO A 241 8.62 13.76 8.85
C PRO A 241 9.32 14.05 10.18
N PRO A 242 10.30 13.23 10.62
CA PRO A 242 11.07 13.50 11.82
C PRO A 242 11.69 14.90 11.78
N GLY A 243 11.55 15.66 12.86
CA GLY A 243 12.06 17.03 12.95
C GLY A 243 11.20 18.11 12.29
N SER A 244 10.05 17.75 11.70
CA SER A 244 9.06 18.75 11.28
C SER A 244 8.25 19.25 12.49
N ALA A 245 8.10 20.57 12.61
CA ALA A 245 7.16 21.14 13.57
C ALA A 245 5.75 20.65 13.23
N THR A 246 5.04 20.08 14.21
CA THR A 246 3.66 19.64 14.02
C THR A 246 2.83 20.82 13.53
N PRO A 247 2.10 20.73 12.40
CA PRO A 247 1.16 21.77 12.04
C PRO A 247 0.09 21.79 13.14
N THR A 248 0.14 22.83 13.99
CA THR A 248 -0.93 23.10 14.95
C THR A 248 -2.23 23.21 14.16
N PRO A 249 -3.30 22.49 14.52
CA PRO A 249 -4.59 22.71 13.89
C PRO A 249 -4.93 24.20 14.03
N SER A 250 -5.10 24.87 12.88
CA SER A 250 -5.53 26.27 12.88
C SER A 250 -6.82 26.36 13.71
N PRO A 251 -6.90 27.22 14.73
CA PRO A 251 -8.11 27.35 15.51
C PRO A 251 -9.25 27.71 14.57
N THR A 252 -10.34 26.94 14.63
CA THR A 252 -11.59 27.26 13.94
C THR A 252 -11.91 28.74 14.20
N PRO A 253 -12.21 29.54 13.18
CA PRO A 253 -12.59 30.93 13.38
C PRO A 253 -13.75 30.96 14.37
N ARG A 254 -13.56 31.64 15.50
CA ARG A 254 -14.65 31.90 16.46
C ARG A 254 -15.81 32.51 15.67
N PRO A 255 -17.05 32.00 15.80
CA PRO A 255 -18.20 32.64 15.19
C PRO A 255 -18.23 34.10 15.65
N THR A 256 -18.12 35.04 14.72
CA THR A 256 -18.35 36.46 14.97
C THR A 256 -19.82 36.63 15.34
N VAL A 257 -20.08 36.87 16.62
CA VAL A 257 -21.40 37.30 17.09
C VAL A 257 -21.67 38.67 16.47
N PRO A 258 -22.78 38.86 15.72
CA PRO A 258 -23.14 40.17 15.20
C PRO A 258 -23.40 41.14 16.35
N PRO A 259 -23.06 42.44 16.21
CA PRO A 259 -23.40 43.43 17.22
C PRO A 259 -24.92 43.49 17.41
N GLU A 260 -25.33 43.33 18.67
CA GLU A 260 -26.69 43.45 19.16
C GLU A 260 -27.25 44.84 18.80
N SER A 261 -28.38 44.88 18.08
CA SER A 261 -28.99 46.15 17.67
C SER A 261 -29.50 46.89 18.91
N LEU A 262 -28.95 48.07 19.17
CA LEU A 262 -29.45 49.00 20.18
C LEU A 262 -30.90 49.36 19.83
N THR A 263 -31.84 48.83 20.60
CA THR A 263 -33.24 49.25 20.56
C THR A 263 -33.34 50.63 21.21
N GLU A 264 -33.75 51.60 20.39
CA GLU A 264 -34.08 52.98 20.76
C GLU A 264 -35.03 52.99 21.97
N HIS A 265 -34.51 53.45 23.12
CA HIS A 265 -35.32 53.72 24.30
C HIS A 265 -36.03 55.06 24.11
N VAL A 266 -37.32 54.99 23.77
CA VAL A 266 -38.23 56.13 23.75
C VAL A 266 -38.42 56.65 25.18
N TRP A 267 -37.92 57.85 25.45
CA TRP A 267 -38.17 58.59 26.69
C TRP A 267 -39.41 59.48 26.53
N LEU A 268 -40.46 59.21 27.29
CA LEU A 268 -41.58 60.13 27.51
C LEU A 268 -41.29 61.00 28.75
N PRO A 269 -41.23 62.34 28.65
CA PRO A 269 -41.11 63.20 29.82
C PRO A 269 -42.48 63.43 30.49
N TYR A 270 -42.49 63.14 31.78
CA TYR A 270 -43.55 63.35 32.75
C TYR A 270 -43.70 64.85 33.09
N THR A 271 -44.89 65.41 32.87
CA THR A 271 -45.25 66.78 33.26
C THR A 271 -45.56 66.90 34.76
N ARG A 272 -44.99 67.89 35.45
CA ARG A 272 -45.56 68.44 36.69
C ARG A 272 -45.27 69.96 36.79
N LYS A 273 -46.37 70.73 36.81
CA LYS A 273 -46.59 72.15 37.17
C LYS A 273 -45.48 73.17 36.92
#